data_AF-A0A4Q6UXQ9-F1
#
_entry.id   AF-A0A4Q6UXQ9-F1
#
_cell.length_a   1.000
_cell.length_b   1.000
_cell.length_c   1.000
_cell.angle_alpha   90.00
_cell.angle_beta   90.00
_cell.angle_gamma   90.00
#
_symmetry.space_group_name_H-M   'P 1'
#
loop_
_entity.id
_entity.type
_entity.pdbx_description
1 polymer ?
#
loop_
_entity_poly.entity_id
_entity_poly.type
_entity_poly.pdbx_seq_one_letter_code
_entity_poly.pdbx_strand_id
1 'polypeptide(L)'
;MTDMTTVRAAEQLNLAVGTLRRLIASGLLPTLRARGNRTVMPTADIETLARREAVGPPAVGSHELPVLRVGAAEKADEGGDRDWTGFSTQLTPGQLQAALSGWWRCDPERVVRAGLMAVTLGQYVVAVLTGIDGYDGRGDGRYRFHGTLAGSVTELVTPQQWVNPDAPGADRARLLLGRRLESESGGPVAYVGPGG
;
A
#
# COMPACT_ATOMS: atom_id res chain seq x y z
N MET A 1 -6.25 4.92 -29.52
CA MET A 1 -5.98 4.32 -28.19
C MET A 1 -7.28 3.75 -27.66
N THR A 2 -7.26 2.49 -27.20
CA THR A 2 -8.43 1.83 -26.61
C THR A 2 -8.52 2.19 -25.14
N ASP A 3 -9.73 2.52 -24.68
CA ASP A 3 -10.00 2.83 -23.28
C ASP A 3 -10.89 1.74 -22.66
N MET A 4 -10.71 1.52 -21.36
CA MET A 4 -11.41 0.52 -20.56
C MET A 4 -12.26 1.19 -19.48
N THR A 5 -13.49 0.71 -19.29
CA THR A 5 -14.35 1.16 -18.19
C THR A 5 -13.84 0.64 -16.85
N THR A 6 -14.22 1.29 -15.75
CA THR A 6 -13.85 0.84 -14.39
C THR A 6 -14.22 -0.62 -14.11
N VAL A 7 -15.38 -1.09 -14.57
CA VAL A 7 -15.81 -2.49 -14.34
C VAL A 7 -14.87 -3.46 -15.05
N ARG A 8 -14.65 -3.27 -16.36
CA ARG A 8 -13.79 -4.14 -17.15
C ARG A 8 -12.32 -4.09 -16.69
N ALA A 9 -11.85 -2.92 -16.26
CA ALA A 9 -10.51 -2.77 -15.71
C ALA A 9 -10.35 -3.50 -14.37
N ALA A 10 -11.37 -3.47 -13.51
CA ALA A 10 -11.34 -4.20 -12.25
C ALA A 10 -11.30 -5.72 -12.50
N GLU A 11 -12.11 -6.21 -13.44
CA GLU A 11 -12.08 -7.62 -13.89
C GLU A 11 -10.69 -8.00 -14.42
N GLN A 12 -10.10 -7.19 -15.30
CA GLN A 12 -8.77 -7.45 -15.86
C GLN A 12 -7.66 -7.50 -14.80
N LEU A 13 -7.80 -6.73 -13.72
CA LEU A 13 -6.83 -6.70 -12.62
C LEU A 13 -7.13 -7.74 -11.53
N ASN A 14 -8.22 -8.50 -11.66
CA ASN A 14 -8.75 -9.38 -10.63
C ASN A 14 -8.99 -8.64 -9.29
N LEU A 15 -9.57 -7.44 -9.36
CA LEU A 15 -9.88 -6.59 -8.22
C LEU A 15 -11.39 -6.37 -8.09
N ALA A 16 -11.86 -6.20 -6.85
CA ALA A 16 -13.18 -5.62 -6.63
C ALA A 16 -13.25 -4.20 -7.23
N VAL A 17 -14.37 -3.84 -7.86
CA VAL A 17 -14.58 -2.50 -8.45
C VAL A 17 -14.34 -1.38 -7.43
N GLY A 18 -14.75 -1.58 -6.17
CA GLY A 18 -14.49 -0.64 -5.07
C GLY A 18 -12.99 -0.45 -4.78
N THR A 19 -12.17 -1.49 -4.93
CA THR A 19 -10.72 -1.39 -4.77
C THR A 19 -10.09 -0.60 -5.92
N LEU A 20 -10.52 -0.82 -7.17
CA LEU A 20 -10.03 -0.01 -8.29
C LEU A 20 -10.45 1.47 -8.14
N ARG A 21 -11.65 1.75 -7.65
CA ARG A 21 -12.07 3.13 -7.32
C ARG A 21 -11.17 3.77 -6.27
N ARG A 22 -10.70 3.01 -5.27
CA ARG A 22 -9.72 3.50 -4.28
C ARG A 22 -8.34 3.72 -4.89
N LEU A 23 -7.87 2.87 -5.81
CA LEU A 23 -6.63 3.12 -6.58
C LEU A 23 -6.71 4.40 -7.41
N ILE A 24 -7.87 4.67 -8.00
CA ILE A 24 -8.13 5.94 -8.72
C ILE A 24 -8.09 7.11 -7.73
N ALA A 25 -8.82 7.01 -6.62
CA ALA A 25 -8.94 8.08 -5.64
C ALA A 25 -7.62 8.42 -4.91
N SER A 26 -6.69 7.46 -4.80
CA SER A 26 -5.37 7.70 -4.22
C SER A 26 -4.38 8.42 -5.16
N GLY A 27 -4.77 8.64 -6.42
CA GLY A 27 -3.94 9.32 -7.42
C GLY A 27 -2.80 8.48 -8.00
N LEU A 28 -2.83 7.15 -7.83
CA LEU A 28 -1.76 6.26 -8.32
C LEU A 28 -1.81 6.00 -9.83
N LEU A 29 -2.91 6.35 -10.49
CA LEU A 29 -3.08 6.20 -11.94
C LEU A 29 -2.92 7.58 -12.61
N PRO A 30 -1.94 7.75 -13.52
CA PRO A 30 -1.54 9.04 -14.04
C PRO A 30 -2.48 9.53 -15.14
N THR A 31 -3.08 8.60 -15.88
CA THR A 31 -3.95 8.91 -17.01
C THR A 31 -5.35 8.41 -16.74
N LEU A 32 -6.25 9.33 -16.43
CA LEU A 32 -7.68 9.10 -16.34
C LEU A 32 -8.38 9.95 -17.40
N ARG A 33 -9.39 9.38 -18.06
CA ARG A 33 -10.19 10.08 -19.07
C ARG A 33 -11.65 10.03 -18.67
N ALA A 34 -12.40 11.03 -19.13
CA ALA A 34 -13.84 11.06 -19.00
C ALA A 34 -14.49 10.74 -20.35
N ARG A 35 -15.49 9.85 -20.34
CA ARG A 35 -16.40 9.62 -21.45
C ARG A 35 -17.83 9.84 -20.96
N GLY A 36 -18.30 11.08 -21.04
CA GLY A 36 -19.49 11.54 -20.32
C GLY A 36 -19.27 11.39 -18.81
N ASN A 37 -20.22 10.78 -18.10
CA ASN A 37 -20.14 10.56 -16.65
C ASN A 37 -19.30 9.33 -16.25
N ARG A 38 -18.58 8.71 -17.20
CA ARG A 38 -17.80 7.49 -16.94
C ARG A 38 -16.31 7.82 -16.94
N THR A 39 -15.63 7.42 -15.86
CA THR A 39 -14.17 7.32 -15.83
C THR A 39 -13.74 6.13 -16.69
N VAL A 40 -12.80 6.37 -17.58
CA VAL A 40 -12.16 5.34 -18.40
C VAL A 40 -10.63 5.48 -18.30
N MET A 41 -9.93 4.35 -18.43
CA MET A 41 -8.47 4.29 -18.35
C MET A 41 -7.91 3.72 -19.65
N PRO A 42 -6.70 4.13 -20.08
CA PRO A 42 -6.06 3.52 -21.23
C PRO A 42 -5.90 2.00 -21.01
N THR A 43 -6.26 1.19 -22.01
CA THR A 43 -6.13 -0.27 -21.93
C THR A 43 -4.69 -0.70 -21.65
N ALA A 44 -3.71 -0.03 -22.26
CA ALA A 44 -2.29 -0.32 -22.06
C ALA A 44 -1.82 -0.14 -20.61
N ASP A 45 -2.36 0.84 -19.89
CA ASP A 45 -2.04 1.10 -18.49
C ASP A 45 -2.54 -0.05 -17.61
N ILE A 46 -3.79 -0.46 -17.82
CA ILE A 46 -4.40 -1.59 -17.10
C ILE A 46 -3.65 -2.89 -17.37
N GLU A 47 -3.30 -3.15 -18.62
CA GLU A 47 -2.51 -4.33 -18.95
C GLU A 47 -1.11 -4.33 -18.32
N THR A 48 -0.48 -3.15 -18.23
CA THR A 48 0.81 -2.98 -17.56
C THR A 48 0.71 -3.30 -16.07
N LEU A 49 -0.36 -2.85 -15.42
CA LEU A 49 -0.64 -3.16 -14.01
C LEU A 49 -0.96 -4.64 -13.79
N ALA A 50 -1.67 -5.28 -14.72
CA ALA A 50 -2.00 -6.70 -14.64
C ALA A 50 -0.76 -7.60 -14.76
N ARG A 51 0.21 -7.20 -15.61
CA ARG A 51 1.48 -7.91 -15.83
C ARG A 51 2.56 -7.60 -14.78
N ARG A 52 2.26 -6.80 -13.77
CA ARG A 52 3.25 -6.40 -12.76
C ARG A 52 3.75 -7.63 -12.01
N GLU A 53 5.06 -7.67 -11.80
CA GLU A 53 5.74 -8.74 -11.06
C GLU A 53 5.16 -8.88 -9.65
N ALA A 54 4.93 -10.13 -9.22
CA ALA A 54 4.60 -10.47 -7.85
C ALA A 54 5.89 -10.61 -7.02
N VAL A 55 5.88 -10.10 -5.80
CA VAL A 55 7.00 -10.17 -4.86
C VAL A 55 6.53 -10.85 -3.58
N GLY A 56 7.44 -11.61 -2.95
CA GLY A 56 7.19 -12.26 -1.67
C GLY A 56 8.27 -11.95 -0.63
N PRO A 57 8.13 -12.47 0.60
CA PRO A 57 9.07 -12.25 1.71
C PRO A 57 10.56 -12.51 1.38
N PRO A 58 10.92 -13.55 0.59
CA PRO A 58 12.32 -13.82 0.25
C PRO A 58 13.02 -12.66 -0.46
N ALA A 59 12.29 -11.82 -1.21
CA ALA A 59 12.87 -10.68 -1.92
C ALA A 59 13.46 -9.63 -0.99
N VAL A 60 13.00 -9.56 0.26
CA VAL A 60 13.50 -8.64 1.29
C VAL A 60 14.27 -9.35 2.40
N GLY A 61 14.64 -10.62 2.17
CA GLY A 61 15.35 -11.44 3.15
C GLY A 61 14.54 -11.73 4.41
N SER A 62 13.20 -11.72 4.31
CA SER A 62 12.32 -12.08 5.42
C SER A 62 11.67 -13.45 5.20
N HIS A 63 11.45 -14.18 6.29
CA HIS A 63 10.63 -15.40 6.25
C HIS A 63 9.14 -15.08 6.20
N GLU A 64 8.75 -13.92 6.71
CA GLU A 64 7.37 -13.49 6.77
C GLU A 64 7.28 -11.98 6.59
N LEU A 65 6.32 -11.52 5.78
CA LEU A 65 6.12 -10.11 5.51
C LEU A 65 4.76 -9.66 6.08
N PRO A 66 4.75 -8.81 7.12
CA PRO A 66 3.54 -8.11 7.53
C PRO A 66 3.10 -7.13 6.44
N VAL A 67 1.80 -7.15 6.13
CA VAL A 67 1.18 -6.35 5.07
C VAL A 67 0.01 -5.56 5.63
N LEU A 68 0.17 -4.24 5.76
CA LEU A 68 -0.91 -3.32 6.08
C LEU A 68 -1.72 -3.00 4.84
N ARG A 69 -3.00 -3.36 4.86
CA ARG A 69 -3.93 -3.11 3.75
C ARG A 69 -4.66 -1.81 4.01
N VAL A 70 -4.59 -0.89 3.05
CA VAL A 70 -5.18 0.45 3.19
C VAL A 70 -6.18 0.76 2.08
N GLY A 71 -7.06 1.71 2.38
CA GLY A 71 -7.86 2.40 1.38
C GLY A 71 -7.16 3.65 0.84
N ALA A 72 -7.91 4.40 0.03
CA ALA A 72 -7.51 5.76 -0.31
C ALA A 72 -7.48 6.63 0.96
N ALA A 73 -6.68 7.70 0.95
CA ALA A 73 -6.59 8.59 2.10
C ALA A 73 -7.94 9.27 2.37
N GLU A 74 -8.39 9.21 3.61
CA GLU A 74 -9.59 9.85 4.13
C GLU A 74 -9.20 10.65 5.38
N LYS A 75 -9.92 11.74 5.65
CA LYS A 75 -9.74 12.47 6.91
C LYS A 75 -10.10 11.55 8.06
N ALA A 76 -9.26 11.51 9.08
CA ALA A 76 -9.57 10.77 10.29
C ALA A 76 -10.67 11.49 11.08
N ASP A 77 -11.33 10.74 11.97
CA ASP A 77 -12.35 11.30 12.86
C ASP A 77 -11.77 12.42 13.74
N GLU A 78 -12.59 13.46 13.97
CA GLU A 78 -12.19 14.59 14.81
C GLU A 78 -11.81 14.15 16.22
N GLY A 79 -10.64 14.59 16.70
CA GLY A 79 -10.11 14.26 18.02
C GLY A 79 -9.17 13.05 18.08
N GLY A 80 -8.80 12.46 16.95
CA GLY A 80 -7.75 11.44 16.87
C GLY A 80 -6.32 12.02 16.79
N ASP A 81 -5.31 11.19 17.08
CA ASP A 81 -3.88 11.57 17.04
C ASP A 81 -3.31 11.79 15.62
N ARG A 82 -4.15 11.77 14.58
CA ARG A 82 -3.76 11.88 13.18
C ARG A 82 -4.85 12.55 12.36
N ASP A 83 -4.44 13.30 11.33
CA ASP A 83 -5.37 13.98 10.42
C ASP A 83 -5.92 13.07 9.32
N TRP A 84 -5.20 11.98 9.00
CA TRP A 84 -5.49 11.12 7.85
C TRP A 84 -5.41 9.64 8.21
N THR A 85 -6.18 8.82 7.50
CA THR A 85 -6.03 7.36 7.45
C THR A 85 -5.98 6.91 6.00
N GLY A 86 -5.17 5.90 5.69
CA GLY A 86 -5.03 5.36 4.33
C GLY A 86 -3.88 5.97 3.54
N PHE A 87 -3.95 5.87 2.21
CA PHE A 87 -2.87 6.26 1.30
C PHE A 87 -3.35 7.21 0.19
N SER A 88 -2.57 8.26 -0.07
CA SER A 88 -2.72 9.11 -1.26
C SER A 88 -1.38 9.68 -1.66
N THR A 89 -1.16 9.79 -2.97
CA THR A 89 0.02 10.44 -3.58
C THR A 89 0.11 11.94 -3.30
N GLN A 90 -0.98 12.55 -2.83
CA GLN A 90 -1.04 13.97 -2.47
C GLN A 90 -0.58 14.25 -1.03
N LEU A 91 -0.43 13.21 -0.20
CA LEU A 91 0.09 13.37 1.15
C LEU A 91 1.61 13.55 1.11
N THR A 92 2.12 14.49 1.91
CA THR A 92 3.56 14.60 2.17
C THR A 92 4.08 13.34 2.87
N PRO A 93 5.39 13.05 2.80
CA PRO A 93 5.97 11.91 3.52
C PRO A 93 5.65 11.89 5.02
N GLY A 94 5.63 13.04 5.70
CA GLY A 94 5.28 13.15 7.11
C GLY A 94 3.80 12.83 7.39
N GLN A 95 2.89 13.30 6.53
CA GLN A 95 1.47 12.97 6.63
C GLN A 95 1.23 11.48 6.35
N LEU A 96 1.93 10.91 5.37
CA LEU A 96 1.82 9.51 5.03
C LEU A 96 2.36 8.62 6.16
N GLN A 97 3.51 8.98 6.75
CA GLN A 97 4.02 8.34 7.96
C GLN A 97 2.94 8.32 9.06
N ALA A 98 2.37 9.48 9.40
CA ALA A 98 1.36 9.58 10.45
C ALA A 98 0.09 8.77 10.13
N ALA A 99 -0.33 8.75 8.86
CA ALA A 99 -1.50 7.98 8.42
C ALA A 99 -1.27 6.46 8.53
N LEU A 100 -0.06 5.99 8.24
CA LEU A 100 0.31 4.57 8.22
C LEU A 100 0.76 4.03 9.58
N SER A 101 1.27 4.87 10.47
CA SER A 101 1.55 4.56 11.89
C SER A 101 0.28 4.51 12.76
N GLY A 102 -0.85 4.15 12.17
CA GLY A 102 -2.14 4.08 12.87
C GLY A 102 -2.23 2.98 13.94
N TRP A 103 -3.41 2.93 14.56
CA TRP A 103 -3.80 1.91 15.54
C TRP A 103 -4.40 0.68 14.83
N TRP A 104 -3.59 -0.34 14.60
CA TRP A 104 -3.97 -1.52 13.81
C TRP A 104 -4.20 -2.76 14.67
N ARG A 105 -5.27 -3.52 14.38
CA ARG A 105 -5.46 -4.86 14.97
C ARG A 105 -4.54 -5.85 14.26
N CYS A 106 -3.62 -6.44 15.01
CA CYS A 106 -2.58 -7.34 14.50
C CYS A 106 -1.89 -8.08 15.66
N ASP A 107 -0.92 -8.93 15.32
CA ASP A 107 0.05 -9.51 16.22
C ASP A 107 1.32 -8.64 16.12
N PRO A 108 1.61 -7.82 17.14
CA PRO A 108 2.67 -6.82 17.04
C PRO A 108 4.07 -7.44 17.10
N GLU A 109 4.21 -8.60 17.74
CA GLU A 109 5.50 -9.30 17.86
C GLU A 109 5.97 -9.83 16.51
N ARG A 110 5.04 -10.28 15.66
CA ARG A 110 5.36 -10.68 14.29
C ARG A 110 5.82 -9.50 13.45
N VAL A 111 5.25 -8.32 13.65
CA VAL A 111 5.65 -7.10 12.95
C VAL A 111 7.06 -6.65 13.37
N VAL A 112 7.33 -6.56 14.68
CA VAL A 112 8.64 -6.18 15.19
C VAL A 112 9.71 -7.18 14.76
N ARG A 113 9.41 -8.49 14.80
CA ARG A 113 10.34 -9.54 14.33
C ARG A 113 10.72 -9.37 12.85
N ALA A 114 9.78 -8.96 12.00
CA ALA A 114 10.07 -8.69 10.59
C ALA A 114 10.90 -7.41 10.40
N GLY A 115 10.80 -6.44 11.32
CA GLY A 115 11.50 -5.15 11.25
C GLY A 115 11.03 -4.24 10.11
N LEU A 116 10.02 -4.67 9.35
CA LEU A 116 9.43 -3.93 8.24
C LEU A 116 7.99 -4.36 7.99
N MET A 117 7.24 -3.48 7.33
CA MET A 117 5.84 -3.69 6.98
C MET A 117 5.58 -3.12 5.59
N ALA A 118 5.11 -3.97 4.68
CA ALA A 118 4.62 -3.52 3.39
C ALA A 118 3.24 -2.89 3.55
N VAL A 119 2.94 -1.86 2.78
CA VAL A 119 1.62 -1.24 2.74
C VAL A 119 1.02 -1.43 1.36
N THR A 120 -0.17 -2.02 1.28
CA THR A 120 -0.83 -2.33 0.01
C THR A 120 -2.14 -1.60 -0.16
N LEU A 121 -2.39 -1.14 -1.39
CA LEU A 121 -3.72 -0.70 -1.84
C LEU A 121 -4.17 -1.66 -2.94
N GLY A 122 -5.18 -2.48 -2.62
CA GLY A 122 -5.49 -3.66 -3.42
C GLY A 122 -4.35 -4.68 -3.29
N GLN A 123 -3.71 -4.99 -4.41
CA GLN A 123 -2.59 -5.94 -4.48
C GLN A 123 -1.23 -5.27 -4.70
N TYR A 124 -1.17 -3.94 -4.80
CA TYR A 124 0.07 -3.22 -5.10
C TYR A 124 0.70 -2.67 -3.84
N VAL A 125 2.01 -2.84 -3.67
CA VAL A 125 2.76 -2.21 -2.58
C VAL A 125 2.93 -0.72 -2.90
N VAL A 126 2.29 0.13 -2.09
CA VAL A 126 2.24 1.59 -2.29
C VAL A 126 3.14 2.35 -1.32
N ALA A 127 3.49 1.73 -0.20
CA ALA A 127 4.45 2.27 0.76
C ALA A 127 5.13 1.15 1.54
N VAL A 128 6.26 1.45 2.18
CA VAL A 128 6.98 0.52 3.05
C VAL A 128 7.44 1.25 4.31
N LEU A 129 7.10 0.69 5.46
CA LEU A 129 7.65 1.09 6.76
C LEU A 129 8.79 0.13 7.12
N THR A 130 9.89 0.65 7.64
CA THR A 130 11.07 -0.14 8.03
C THR A 130 11.64 0.37 9.36
N GLY A 131 12.62 -0.37 9.89
CA GLY A 131 13.22 -0.04 11.19
C GLY A 131 12.19 -0.17 12.31
N ILE A 132 11.26 -1.12 12.19
CA ILE A 132 10.24 -1.34 13.19
C ILE A 132 10.85 -2.13 14.35
N ASP A 133 11.08 -1.47 15.48
CA ASP A 133 11.74 -2.05 16.66
C ASP A 133 10.85 -2.07 17.92
N GLY A 134 9.67 -1.44 17.84
CA GLY A 134 8.76 -1.34 18.97
C GLY A 134 7.34 -0.94 18.57
N TYR A 135 6.47 -0.94 19.56
CA TYR A 135 5.07 -0.53 19.40
C TYR A 135 4.46 0.00 20.70
N ASP A 136 3.47 0.87 20.56
CA ASP A 136 2.54 1.23 21.63
C ASP A 136 1.27 0.37 21.52
N GLY A 137 0.71 -0.04 22.64
CA GLY A 137 -0.58 -0.74 22.72
C GLY A 137 -1.67 0.17 23.28
N ARG A 138 -2.86 0.17 22.67
CA ARG A 138 -4.02 0.95 23.15
C ARG A 138 -4.88 0.20 24.18
N GLY A 139 -4.57 -1.06 24.47
CA GLY A 139 -5.32 -1.92 25.41
C GLY A 139 -6.57 -2.59 24.82
N ASP A 140 -6.96 -2.27 23.58
CA ASP A 140 -8.11 -2.87 22.89
C ASP A 140 -7.70 -3.82 21.73
N GLY A 141 -6.46 -4.30 21.78
CA GLY A 141 -5.85 -5.14 20.74
C GLY A 141 -5.38 -4.38 19.50
N ARG A 142 -5.30 -3.04 19.57
CA ARG A 142 -4.69 -2.21 18.53
C ARG A 142 -3.30 -1.72 18.94
N TYR A 143 -2.42 -1.68 17.95
CA TYR A 143 -1.02 -1.33 18.13
C TYR A 143 -0.60 -0.25 17.14
N ARG A 144 0.29 0.64 17.59
CA ARG A 144 0.96 1.66 16.79
C ARG A 144 2.44 1.32 16.75
N PHE A 145 3.03 1.24 15.56
CA PHE A 145 4.43 0.82 15.41
C PHE A 145 5.37 2.02 15.36
N HIS A 146 6.51 1.87 16.03
CA HIS A 146 7.65 2.79 15.95
C HIS A 146 8.49 2.37 14.76
N GLY A 147 8.46 3.12 13.67
CA GLY A 147 9.16 2.79 12.44
C GLY A 147 9.17 3.98 11.49
N THR A 148 9.93 3.88 10.40
CA THR A 148 10.13 4.98 9.45
C THR A 148 9.60 4.61 8.07
N LEU A 149 8.92 5.54 7.43
CA LEU A 149 8.54 5.45 6.02
C LEU A 149 9.79 5.48 5.16
N ALA A 150 10.20 4.30 4.68
CA ALA A 150 11.34 4.15 3.80
C ALA A 150 11.05 4.57 2.36
N GLY A 151 9.80 4.48 1.94
CA GLY A 151 9.39 4.97 0.63
C GLY A 151 7.93 4.75 0.31
N SER A 152 7.51 5.38 -0.78
CA SER A 152 6.15 5.30 -1.33
C SER A 152 6.15 5.44 -2.85
N VAL A 153 5.11 4.91 -3.48
CA VAL A 153 4.86 5.03 -4.91
C VAL A 153 4.12 6.34 -5.20
N THR A 154 4.55 7.09 -6.21
CA THR A 154 3.83 8.26 -6.71
C THR A 154 2.99 7.95 -7.95
N GLU A 155 3.28 6.84 -8.64
CA GLU A 155 2.59 6.42 -9.87
C GLU A 155 2.81 4.91 -10.11
N LEU A 156 1.78 4.13 -10.44
CA LEU A 156 1.86 2.64 -10.52
C LEU A 156 2.11 2.05 -11.92
N VAL A 157 1.71 2.69 -13.00
CA VAL A 157 1.84 2.25 -14.41
C VAL A 157 3.30 2.27 -14.84
N THR A 158 4.01 3.35 -14.57
CA THR A 158 5.45 3.54 -14.74
C THR A 158 6.04 3.82 -13.36
N PRO A 159 6.34 2.78 -12.55
CA PRO A 159 6.59 2.92 -11.12
C PRO A 159 7.56 4.05 -10.77
N GLN A 160 7.01 5.18 -10.36
CA GLN A 160 7.77 6.27 -9.78
C GLN A 160 7.69 6.13 -8.27
N GLN A 161 8.82 6.28 -7.61
CA GLN A 161 8.94 6.07 -6.18
C GLN A 161 9.71 7.21 -5.54
N TRP A 162 9.21 7.66 -4.40
CA TRP A 162 9.99 8.42 -3.45
C TRP A 162 10.58 7.43 -2.43
N VAL A 163 11.87 7.53 -2.17
CA VAL A 163 12.58 6.69 -1.19
C VAL A 163 13.38 7.61 -0.30
N ASN A 164 13.22 7.45 1.01
CA ASN A 164 14.05 8.12 2.00
C ASN A 164 15.40 7.39 2.09
N PRO A 165 16.52 7.99 1.64
CA PRO A 165 17.82 7.33 1.67
C PRO A 165 18.34 7.09 3.10
N ASP A 166 17.86 7.87 4.06
CA ASP A 166 18.29 7.80 5.46
C ASP A 166 17.47 6.81 6.29
N ALA A 167 16.39 6.26 5.72
CA ALA A 167 15.58 5.26 6.41
C ALA A 167 16.34 3.91 6.47
N PRO A 168 16.39 3.24 7.63
CA PRO A 168 16.93 1.90 7.74
C PRO A 168 16.26 0.96 6.72
N GLY A 169 17.00 0.18 5.94
CA GLY A 169 16.38 -0.76 4.99
C GLY A 169 15.71 -0.12 3.76
N ALA A 170 16.10 1.10 3.36
CA ALA A 170 15.62 1.76 2.15
C ALA A 170 15.83 0.93 0.86
N ASP A 171 16.87 0.11 0.81
CA ASP A 171 17.12 -0.90 -0.22
C ASP A 171 16.00 -1.95 -0.29
N ARG A 172 15.52 -2.45 0.86
CA ARG A 172 14.38 -3.39 0.91
C ARG A 172 13.09 -2.75 0.44
N ALA A 173 12.87 -1.47 0.74
CA ALA A 173 11.70 -0.74 0.25
C ALA A 173 11.67 -0.69 -1.29
N ARG A 174 12.80 -0.41 -1.94
CA ARG A 174 12.92 -0.42 -3.42
C ARG A 174 12.58 -1.77 -4.04
N LEU A 175 12.82 -2.87 -3.33
CA LEU A 175 12.50 -4.22 -3.81
C LEU A 175 11.00 -4.53 -3.74
N LEU A 176 10.20 -3.76 -3.01
CA LEU A 176 8.76 -4.00 -2.86
C LEU A 176 7.90 -2.99 -3.62
N LEU A 177 8.28 -1.71 -3.60
CA LEU A 177 7.45 -0.61 -4.11
C LEU A 177 7.02 -0.82 -5.57
N GLY A 178 5.71 -0.66 -5.82
CA GLY A 178 5.09 -0.80 -7.13
C GLY A 178 4.89 -2.24 -7.61
N ARG A 179 5.37 -3.24 -6.88
CA ARG A 179 5.15 -4.67 -7.19
C ARG A 179 3.82 -5.17 -6.63
N ARG A 180 3.37 -6.32 -7.13
CA ARG A 180 2.20 -7.02 -6.59
C ARG A 180 2.61 -7.84 -5.37
N LEU A 181 1.80 -7.85 -4.34
CA LEU A 181 1.96 -8.68 -3.16
C LEU A 181 0.61 -9.32 -2.85
N GLU A 182 0.53 -10.63 -3.02
CA GLU A 182 -0.68 -11.38 -2.72
C GLU A 182 -0.80 -11.54 -1.19
N SER A 183 -1.99 -11.30 -0.66
CA SER A 183 -2.24 -11.34 0.77
C SER A 183 -3.63 -11.92 1.00
N GLU A 184 -3.70 -12.96 1.84
CA GLU A 184 -4.96 -13.59 2.22
C GLU A 184 -5.74 -12.76 3.27
N SER A 185 -7.04 -13.06 3.39
CA SER A 185 -8.03 -12.30 4.17
C SER A 185 -8.00 -12.62 5.67
N GLY A 186 -7.99 -11.60 6.54
CA GLY A 186 -8.22 -11.79 7.99
C GLY A 186 -8.25 -10.53 8.88
N GLY A 187 -7.68 -9.40 8.45
CA GLY A 187 -7.63 -8.16 9.25
C GLY A 187 -6.91 -7.01 8.55
N PRO A 188 -6.79 -5.81 9.15
CA PRO A 188 -6.09 -4.69 8.51
C PRO A 188 -4.62 -5.02 8.19
N VAL A 189 -4.00 -5.89 8.99
CA VAL A 189 -2.67 -6.45 8.74
C VAL A 189 -2.77 -7.93 8.42
N ALA A 190 -2.12 -8.36 7.35
CA ALA A 190 -1.94 -9.76 6.97
C ALA A 190 -0.46 -10.17 7.09
N TYR A 191 -0.18 -11.47 7.02
CA TYR A 191 1.18 -12.01 7.10
C TYR A 191 1.40 -12.97 5.94
N VAL A 192 2.35 -12.65 5.07
CA VAL A 192 2.69 -13.45 3.89
C VAL A 192 3.92 -14.28 4.20
N GLY A 193 3.86 -15.59 3.98
CA GLY A 193 4.99 -16.52 4.20
C GLY A 193 5.75 -16.87 2.91
N PRO A 194 6.74 -17.78 2.96
CA PRO A 194 7.66 -18.08 1.85
C PRO A 194 7.05 -18.78 0.61
N GLY A 195 5.74 -18.92 0.53
CA GLY A 195 5.03 -19.60 -0.57
C GLY A 195 3.74 -18.91 -1.01
N GLY A 196 3.56 -17.64 -0.62
CA GLY A 196 2.48 -16.76 -1.06
C GLY A 196 3.01 -15.57 -1.84
#